data_AF-A0A0S9CHA2-F1
#
_entry.id   AF-A0A0S9CHA2-F1
#
_cell.length_a   1.000
_cell.length_b   1.000
_cell.length_c   1.000
_cell.angle_alpha   90.00
_cell.angle_beta   90.00
_cell.angle_gamma   90.00
#
_symmetry.space_group_name_H-M   'P 1'
#
loop_
_entity.id
_entity.type
_entity.pdbx_description
1 polymer ?
#
loop_
_entity_poly.entity_id
_entity_poly.type
_entity_poly.pdbx_seq_one_letter_code
_entity_poly.pdbx_strand_id
1 'polypeptide(L)' 'MNDAASVQTRQREIAAEHLLFKLIEYVEARHPGLLDHLEASLDHLGDPATDESKDDEAVRRIAARMIAGARHEGSPGH' A
#
# COMPACT_ATOMS: atom_id res chain seq x y z
N MET A 1 25.15 -0.53 16.83
CA MET A 1 24.37 -1.76 16.49
C MET A 1 22.93 -1.46 16.04
N ASN A 2 22.35 -0.29 16.37
CA ASN A 2 20.97 0.05 16.03
C ASN A 2 20.79 0.61 14.61
N ASP A 3 21.81 1.27 14.04
CA ASP A 3 21.71 1.92 12.72
C ASP A 3 21.66 0.95 11.54
N ALA A 4 22.38 -0.18 11.64
CA ALA A 4 22.34 -1.20 10.60
C ALA A 4 20.96 -1.89 10.53
N ALA A 5 20.32 -2.11 11.68
CA ALA A 5 18.99 -2.70 11.76
C ALA A 5 17.92 -1.71 11.24
N SER A 6 17.99 -0.43 11.62
CA SER A 6 17.05 0.59 11.11
C SER A 6 17.20 0.82 9.60
N VAL A 7 18.44 0.81 9.08
CA VAL A 7 18.71 0.88 7.64
C VAL A 7 18.14 -0.33 6.90
N GLN A 8 18.32 -1.55 7.43
CA GLN A 8 17.78 -2.75 6.80
C GLN A 8 16.26 -2.77 6.81
N THR A 9 15.61 -2.35 7.90
CA THR A 9 14.15 -2.21 7.97
C THR A 9 13.64 -1.27 6.87
N ARG A 10 14.22 -0.06 6.77
CA ARG A 10 13.85 0.90 5.72
C ARG A 10 14.08 0.34 4.31
N GLN A 11 15.19 -0.36 4.07
CA GLN A 11 15.47 -0.98 2.77
C GLN A 11 14.43 -2.04 2.41
N ARG A 12 14.03 -2.86 3.40
CA ARG A 12 13.01 -3.88 3.21
C ARG A 12 11.63 -3.27 2.94
N GLU A 13 11.28 -2.19 3.64
CA GLU A 13 10.04 -1.44 3.40
C GLU A 13 9.99 -0.92 1.96
N ILE A 14 11.03 -0.23 1.51
CA ILE A 14 11.13 0.29 0.12
C ILE A 14 11.03 -0.86 -0.90
N ALA A 15 11.74 -1.96 -0.66
CA ALA A 15 11.71 -3.11 -1.57
C ALA A 15 10.32 -3.77 -1.63
N ALA A 16 9.66 -3.94 -0.48
CA ALA A 16 8.33 -4.52 -0.41
C ALA A 16 7.28 -3.64 -1.09
N GLU A 17 7.34 -2.32 -0.84
CA GLU A 17 6.44 -1.35 -1.46
C GLU A 17 6.59 -1.35 -2.99
N HIS A 18 7.83 -1.31 -3.49
CA HIS A 18 8.10 -1.36 -4.93
C HIS A 18 7.53 -2.62 -5.60
N LEU A 19 7.76 -3.80 -5.00
CA LEU A 19 7.28 -5.06 -5.55
C LEU A 19 5.76 -5.17 -5.49
N LEU A 20 5.14 -4.73 -4.39
CA LEU A 20 3.69 -4.69 -4.26
C LEU A 20 3.06 -3.78 -5.32
N PHE A 21 3.65 -2.61 -5.55
CA PHE A 21 3.17 -1.67 -6.54
C PHE A 21 3.23 -2.25 -7.96
N LYS A 22 4.37 -2.81 -8.36
CA LYS A 22 4.51 -3.46 -9.67
C LYS A 22 3.60 -4.68 -9.84
N LEU A 23 3.31 -5.40 -8.75
CA LEU A 23 2.33 -6.47 -8.79
C LEU A 23 0.90 -5.94 -9.04
N ILE A 24 0.49 -4.89 -8.34
CA ILE A 24 -0.82 -4.26 -8.51
C ILE A 24 -0.98 -3.76 -9.95
N GLU A 25 0.01 -3.03 -10.48
CA GLU A 25 0.02 -2.58 -11.89
C GLU A 25 -0.10 -3.76 -12.87
N TYR A 26 0.70 -4.80 -12.66
CA TYR A 26 0.72 -5.97 -13.54
C TYR A 26 -0.63 -6.69 -13.58
N VAL A 27 -1.29 -6.82 -12.42
CA VAL A 27 -2.59 -7.46 -12.30
C VAL A 27 -3.69 -6.56 -12.85
N GLU A 28 -3.74 -5.28 -12.51
CA GLU A 28 -4.75 -4.34 -13.05
C GLU A 28 -4.70 -4.29 -14.59
N ALA A 29 -3.50 -4.27 -15.18
CA ALA A 29 -3.33 -4.27 -16.63
C ALA A 29 -3.86 -5.56 -17.32
N ARG A 30 -3.92 -6.68 -16.60
CA ARG A 30 -4.38 -7.99 -17.13
C ARG A 30 -5.80 -8.34 -16.72
N HIS A 31 -6.22 -7.85 -15.57
CA HIS A 31 -7.50 -8.08 -14.92
C HIS A 31 -8.00 -6.73 -14.38
N PRO A 32 -8.55 -5.88 -15.25
CA PRO A 32 -9.02 -4.55 -14.86
C PRO A 32 -10.09 -4.62 -13.76
N GLY A 33 -10.07 -3.64 -12.85
CA GLY A 33 -10.99 -3.53 -11.72
C GLY A 33 -10.42 -4.04 -10.39
N LEU A 34 -9.14 -4.44 -10.34
CA LEU A 34 -8.46 -4.72 -9.08
C LEU A 34 -8.42 -3.47 -8.20
N LEU A 35 -8.10 -2.30 -8.75
CA LEU A 35 -8.00 -1.06 -7.98
C LEU A 35 -9.35 -0.65 -7.37
N ASP A 36 -10.45 -0.83 -8.10
CA ASP A 36 -11.81 -0.58 -7.58
C ASP A 36 -12.17 -1.60 -6.50
N HIS A 37 -11.78 -2.87 -6.67
CA HIS A 37 -11.97 -3.91 -5.66
C HIS A 37 -11.20 -3.63 -4.36
N LEU A 38 -9.94 -3.19 -4.47
CA LEU A 38 -9.12 -2.80 -3.32
C LEU A 38 -9.71 -1.57 -2.62
N GLU A 39 -10.20 -0.58 -3.36
CA GLU A 39 -10.84 0.61 -2.79
C GLU A 39 -12.12 0.25 -2.02
N ALA A 40 -12.96 -0.62 -2.58
CA ALA A 40 -14.15 -1.12 -1.88
C ALA A 40 -13.81 -1.93 -0.61
N SER A 41 -12.63 -2.55 -0.55
CA SER A 41 -12.21 -3.32 0.63
C SER A 41 -11.83 -2.45 1.84
N LEU A 42 -11.60 -1.15 1.65
CA LEU A 42 -11.10 -0.25 2.71
C LEU A 42 -12.07 -0.13 3.89
N ASP A 43 -13.37 -0.26 3.66
CA ASP A 43 -14.40 -0.25 4.72
C ASP A 43 -14.23 -1.42 5.71
N HIS A 44 -13.55 -2.49 5.30
CA HIS A 44 -13.25 -3.66 6.13
C HIS A 44 -11.85 -3.61 6.75
N LEU A 45 -11.06 -2.59 6.45
CA LEU A 45 -9.70 -2.42 6.96
C LEU A 45 -9.73 -1.67 8.31
N GLY A 46 -8.89 -2.11 9.23
CA GLY A 46 -8.69 -1.49 10.54
C GLY A 46 -7.34 -1.84 11.14
N ASP A 47 -6.99 -1.13 12.21
CA ASP A 47 -5.79 -1.32 13.01
C ASP A 47 -6.06 -2.41 14.07
N PRO A 48 -5.31 -3.53 14.07
CA PRO A 48 -5.49 -4.59 15.06
C PRO A 48 -5.01 -4.22 16.46
N ALA A 49 -4.37 -3.05 16.67
CA ALA A 49 -3.97 -2.59 17.99
C ALA A 49 -5.15 -2.57 18.97
N THR A 50 -4.88 -2.97 20.21
CA THR A 50 -5.87 -3.05 21.31
C THR A 50 -5.63 -2.01 22.39
N ASP A 51 -4.65 -1.13 22.21
CA ASP A 51 -4.28 -0.07 23.13
C ASP A 51 -4.65 1.32 22.59
N GLU A 52 -4.21 2.37 23.28
CA GLU A 52 -4.48 3.76 22.94
C GLU A 52 -3.89 4.22 21.59
N SER A 53 -3.03 3.42 20.95
CA SER A 53 -2.47 3.73 19.63
C SER A 53 -3.36 3.31 18.46
N LYS A 54 -4.45 2.56 18.70
CA LYS A 54 -5.35 2.07 17.65
C LYS A 54 -5.91 3.23 16.80
N ASP A 55 -5.64 3.22 15.50
CA ASP A 55 -6.19 4.19 14.54
C ASP A 55 -6.58 3.52 13.20
N ASP A 56 -7.79 2.96 13.16
CA ASP A 56 -8.36 2.34 11.96
C ASP A 56 -8.37 3.31 10.76
N GLU A 57 -8.62 4.59 11.02
CA GLU A 57 -8.74 5.61 9.97
C GLU A 57 -7.36 5.97 9.39
N ALA A 58 -6.30 6.02 10.21
CA ALA A 58 -4.95 6.17 9.70
C ALA A 58 -4.57 5.04 8.74
N VAL A 59 -4.89 3.80 9.09
CA VAL A 59 -4.63 2.64 8.23
C VAL A 59 -5.38 2.78 6.89
N ARG A 60 -6.67 3.15 6.93
CA ARG A 60 -7.46 3.38 5.71
C ARG A 60 -6.91 4.51 4.85
N ARG A 61 -6.52 5.63 5.45
CA ARG A 61 -5.92 6.77 4.72
C ARG A 61 -4.61 6.40 4.03
N ILE A 62 -3.77 5.59 4.67
CA ILE A 62 -2.53 5.09 4.07
C ILE A 62 -2.84 4.21 2.87
N ALA A 63 -3.74 3.24 3.02
CA ALA A 63 -4.14 2.35 1.94
C ALA A 63 -4.78 3.10 0.75
N ALA A 64 -5.66 4.06 1.03
CA ALA A 64 -6.27 4.92 0.00
C ALA A 64 -5.22 5.70 -0.81
N ARG A 65 -4.16 6.21 -0.15
CA ARG A 65 -3.05 6.89 -0.84
C ARG A 65 -2.26 5.95 -1.74
N MET A 66 -2.03 4.71 -1.32
CA MET A 66 -1.36 3.71 -2.15
C MET A 66 -2.18 3.37 -3.40
N ILE A 67 -3.49 3.20 -3.26
CA ILE A 67 -4.41 2.96 -4.40
C ILE A 67 -4.39 4.17 -5.35
N ALA A 68 -4.47 5.38 -4.82
CA ALA A 68 -4.40 6.61 -5.63
C ALA A 68 -3.08 6.71 -6.40
N GLY A 69 -1.95 6.37 -5.77
CA GLY A 69 -0.65 6.29 -6.44
C GLY A 69 -0.64 5.28 -7.59
N ALA A 70 -1.18 4.08 -7.37
CA ALA A 70 -1.26 3.03 -8.38
C ALA A 70 -2.12 3.43 -9.59
N ARG A 71 -3.21 4.19 -9.37
CA ARG A 71 -4.02 4.76 -10.46
C ARG A 71 -3.25 5.79 -11.28
N HIS A 72 -2.37 6.58 -10.65
CA HIS A 72 -1.62 7.64 -11.34
C HIS A 72 -0.43 7.12 -12.15
N GLU A 73 0.33 6.14 -11.65
CA GLU A 73 1.46 5.56 -12.41
C GLU A 73 1.00 4.64 -13.55
N GLY A 74 -0.19 4.05 -13.45
CA GLY A 74 -0.80 3.23 -14.51
C GLY A 74 -1.30 4.00 -15.73
N SER A 75 -1.33 5.34 -15.69
CA SER A 75 -1.61 6.16 -16.89
C SER A 75 -0.33 6.26 -17.72
N PRO A 76 -0.30 5.78 -18.98
CA PRO A 76 0.90 5.79 -19.80
C PRO A 76 1.28 7.25 -20.10
N GLY A 77 2.28 7.74 -19.38
CA GLY A 77 2.74 9.12 -19.42
C GLY A 77 4.26 9.22 -19.32
N HIS A 78 4.98 8.45 -20.15
CA HIS A 78 6.18 8.85 -20.91
C HIS A 78 6.68 7.68 -21.76
#